data_AF-A0A2N7RY65-F1
#
_entry.id   AF-A0A2N7RY65-F1
#
_cell.length_a   1.000
_cell.length_b   1.000
_cell.length_c   1.000
_cell.angle_alpha   90.00
_cell.angle_beta   90.00
_cell.angle_gamma   90.00
#
_symmetry.space_group_name_H-M   'P 1'
#
loop_
_entity.id
_entity.type
_entity.pdbx_description
1 polymer ?
#
loop_
_entity_poly.entity_id
_entity_poly.type
_entity_poly.pdbx_seq_one_letter_code
_entity_poly.pdbx_strand_id
1 'polypeptide(L)'
;MGLGNLGYADTVHSAQGATVDTAHALLTKSTDRAGAYVATSRGKYDNRIYVGLAGGDRADTVLNGIAERTDLNLTAHETVTREFEQARDINSLGMIYRDLVDQAQSAKYEQILRTTLSTPIAQPILEDPAWGAVSRHLERAEEAGVKLETLIEDAYSQHDFTEADSIAAILAWRMDTLLENREATLTTAERPLREVNQDHLLALKERALDRSEAAGSSSRKSAVELAEAEKISPLTRRLYGHLGDEELAARIKHTDNELIRQIPSDVDNNEAYLSWSLGKLRHEQQLRQDMPEPLAQAEIRGREHRTLAGTSGTVLRRISTELKLRELEQTPFEQPREPNRLGEWFAPRTQLADPRLPAAWKEQIEAYRPVVDAEHQRLGAELAQNPPAWLEDLGPVPGRADRAEEWRRLAAEIATYRRTYNIPNSEPTLLPTQHLKDNPVAQHLRNRAAELHKHSELTTRKPMPDDAKEQLTQQKADEAGTAVHQSDAAAKIAALRQRAQTRNETTPQEKENAMSTSENHAGQERSGAAETNELLARLRKTQEAQQQAADQQRKLKDDEAQRRGPSGPTLR
;
A
#
# COMPACT_ATOMS: atom_id res chain seq x y z
N MET A 1 -44.85 58.58 -8.13
CA MET A 1 -45.92 57.57 -8.17
C MET A 1 -45.58 56.51 -7.14
N GLY A 2 -46.27 56.50 -5.99
CA GLY A 2 -46.09 55.44 -5.00
C GLY A 2 -46.80 54.17 -5.48
N LEU A 3 -46.07 53.06 -5.55
CA LEU A 3 -46.67 51.73 -5.72
C LEU A 3 -47.40 51.38 -4.42
N GLY A 4 -48.67 51.79 -4.33
CA GLY A 4 -49.56 51.31 -3.27
C GLY A 4 -49.89 49.85 -3.57
N ASN A 5 -49.23 48.92 -2.88
CA ASN A 5 -49.70 47.54 -2.86
C ASN A 5 -51.07 47.53 -2.17
N LEU A 6 -52.12 47.12 -2.89
CA LEU A 6 -53.41 46.84 -2.28
C LEU A 6 -53.21 45.65 -1.34
N GLY A 7 -53.08 45.90 -0.03
CA GLY A 7 -52.69 44.93 1.01
C GLY A 7 -53.76 43.86 1.33
N TYR A 8 -54.36 43.24 0.31
CA TYR A 8 -55.33 42.16 0.49
C TYR A 8 -54.68 40.82 0.88
N ALA A 9 -53.39 40.66 0.62
CA ALA A 9 -52.58 39.54 1.08
C ALA A 9 -51.18 40.05 1.40
N ASP A 10 -50.59 39.53 2.48
CA ASP A 10 -49.26 39.90 2.91
C ASP A 10 -48.37 38.66 3.02
N THR A 11 -47.06 38.83 2.87
CA THR A 11 -46.13 37.70 3.05
C THR A 11 -45.95 37.40 4.54
N VAL A 12 -45.63 36.16 4.88
CA VAL A 12 -45.43 35.72 6.27
C VAL A 12 -44.35 36.55 6.98
N HIS A 13 -43.32 36.97 6.24
CA HIS A 13 -42.23 37.79 6.78
C HIS A 13 -42.62 39.25 7.04
N SER A 14 -43.50 39.84 6.22
CA SER A 14 -43.99 41.21 6.42
C SER A 14 -45.12 41.31 7.46
N ALA A 15 -45.87 40.22 7.67
CA ALA A 15 -46.86 40.11 8.75
C ALA A 15 -46.23 39.84 10.14
N GLN A 16 -44.90 39.74 10.24
CA GLN A 16 -44.21 39.47 11.49
C GLN A 16 -44.39 40.64 12.48
N GLY A 17 -45.08 40.39 13.59
CA GLY A 17 -45.40 41.41 14.60
C GLY A 17 -46.77 42.09 14.41
N ALA A 18 -47.47 41.83 13.30
CA ALA A 18 -48.87 42.22 13.16
C ALA A 18 -49.78 41.27 13.96
N THR A 19 -50.78 41.83 14.63
CA THR A 19 -51.88 41.07 15.23
C THR A 19 -53.17 41.55 14.58
N VAL A 20 -53.96 40.62 14.06
CA VAL A 20 -55.21 40.91 13.35
C VAL A 20 -56.36 40.16 14.03
N ASP A 21 -57.61 40.57 13.78
CA ASP A 21 -58.77 39.88 14.37
C ASP A 21 -58.92 38.45 13.81
N THR A 22 -58.66 38.27 12.52
CA THR A 22 -58.73 36.98 11.83
C THR A 22 -57.55 36.83 10.86
N ALA A 23 -56.87 35.68 10.91
CA ALA A 23 -55.80 35.33 9.98
C ALA A 23 -56.21 34.16 9.07
N HIS A 24 -55.82 34.26 7.80
CA HIS A 24 -56.02 33.22 6.79
C HIS A 24 -54.65 32.88 6.19
N ALA A 25 -54.08 31.74 6.58
CA ALA A 25 -52.77 31.29 6.15
C ALA A 25 -52.89 30.32 4.97
N LEU A 26 -52.12 30.54 3.90
CA LEU A 26 -51.93 29.57 2.84
C LEU A 26 -50.56 28.92 3.00
N LEU A 27 -50.55 27.64 3.38
CA LEU A 27 -49.34 26.83 3.51
C LEU A 27 -49.18 25.94 2.29
N THR A 28 -47.95 25.77 1.82
CA THR A 28 -47.64 24.86 0.72
C THR A 28 -46.53 23.91 1.13
N LYS A 29 -46.26 22.91 0.30
CA LYS A 29 -45.11 22.01 0.50
C LYS A 29 -43.75 22.72 0.55
N SER A 30 -43.63 24.02 0.29
CA SER A 30 -42.38 24.78 0.40
C SER A 30 -42.29 25.59 1.69
N THR A 31 -43.36 25.68 2.48
CA THR A 31 -43.36 26.40 3.75
C THR A 31 -42.54 25.64 4.80
N ASP A 32 -41.74 26.36 5.58
CA ASP A 32 -41.00 25.81 6.72
C ASP A 32 -41.83 25.90 8.01
N ARG A 33 -41.36 25.22 9.07
CA ARG A 33 -42.07 25.19 10.35
C ARG A 33 -42.21 26.59 10.96
N ALA A 34 -41.17 27.41 10.86
CA ALA A 34 -41.14 28.75 11.43
C ALA A 34 -42.14 29.69 10.73
N GLY A 35 -42.17 29.69 9.40
CA GLY A 35 -43.14 30.43 8.61
C GLY A 35 -44.57 29.94 8.83
N ALA A 36 -44.79 28.63 8.94
CA ALA A 36 -46.09 28.07 9.28
C ALA A 36 -46.55 28.51 10.68
N TYR A 37 -45.67 28.48 11.68
CA TYR A 37 -45.98 28.97 13.03
C TYR A 37 -46.38 30.45 13.00
N VAL A 38 -45.59 31.30 12.33
CA VAL A 38 -45.87 32.73 12.22
C VAL A 38 -47.20 32.98 11.52
N ALA A 39 -47.47 32.31 10.40
CA ALA A 39 -48.70 32.51 9.62
C ALA A 39 -49.96 32.08 10.38
N THR A 40 -49.84 31.05 11.22
CA THR A 40 -50.97 30.43 11.95
C THR A 40 -51.23 31.07 13.31
N SER A 41 -50.41 32.05 13.73
CA SER A 41 -50.47 32.67 15.06
C SER A 41 -50.83 34.16 15.07
N ARG A 42 -51.28 34.75 13.95
CA ARG A 42 -51.53 36.21 13.83
C ARG A 42 -52.93 36.65 14.21
N GLY A 43 -53.92 35.77 14.05
CA GLY A 43 -55.32 36.03 14.35
C GLY A 43 -55.60 35.93 15.84
N LYS A 44 -56.25 36.94 16.40
CA LYS A 44 -56.66 36.97 17.81
C LYS A 44 -57.87 36.08 18.07
N TYR A 45 -58.85 36.10 17.17
CA TYR A 45 -60.12 35.41 17.36
C TYR A 45 -60.30 34.20 16.45
N ASP A 46 -59.69 34.20 15.26
CA ASP A 46 -59.78 33.08 14.31
C ASP A 46 -58.51 32.95 13.45
N ASN A 47 -58.03 31.72 13.28
CA ASN A 47 -56.87 31.37 12.46
C ASN A 47 -57.24 30.21 11.53
N ARG A 48 -57.39 30.48 10.25
CA ARG A 48 -57.75 29.50 9.21
C ARG A 48 -56.53 29.12 8.39
N ILE A 49 -56.34 27.82 8.19
CA ILE A 49 -55.20 27.26 7.48
C ILE A 49 -55.69 26.58 6.21
N TYR A 50 -55.17 27.01 5.07
CA TYR A 50 -55.38 26.40 3.77
C TYR A 50 -54.08 25.73 3.34
N VAL A 51 -54.13 24.44 2.99
CA VAL A 51 -52.96 23.70 2.51
C VAL A 51 -53.06 23.54 1.00
N GLY A 52 -52.10 24.11 0.27
CA GLY A 52 -51.96 23.90 -1.16
C GLY A 52 -51.41 22.52 -1.46
N LEU A 53 -52.25 21.65 -2.02
CA LEU A 53 -51.91 20.28 -2.42
C LEU A 53 -51.63 20.24 -3.92
N ALA A 54 -50.55 19.58 -4.34
CA ALA A 54 -50.36 19.20 -5.74
C ALA A 54 -51.04 17.85 -6.03
N GLY A 55 -51.10 17.45 -7.31
CA GLY A 55 -51.73 16.19 -7.72
C GLY A 55 -51.07 14.98 -7.04
N GLY A 56 -51.80 14.32 -6.15
CA GLY A 56 -51.34 13.15 -5.38
C GLY A 56 -50.93 13.44 -3.93
N ASP A 57 -50.86 14.70 -3.52
CA ASP A 57 -50.51 15.07 -2.14
C ASP A 57 -51.69 14.84 -1.19
N ARG A 58 -51.39 14.36 0.01
CA ARG A 58 -52.33 14.34 1.14
C ARG A 58 -51.95 15.42 2.15
N ALA A 59 -52.96 16.04 2.76
CA ALA A 59 -52.76 17.17 3.68
C ALA A 59 -51.93 16.80 4.93
N ASP A 60 -52.10 15.59 5.46
CA ASP A 60 -51.31 15.03 6.54
C ASP A 60 -49.82 14.91 6.18
N THR A 61 -49.51 14.43 4.98
CA THR A 61 -48.12 14.32 4.50
C THR A 61 -47.47 15.70 4.33
N VAL A 62 -48.18 16.67 3.77
CA VAL A 62 -47.67 18.04 3.59
C VAL A 62 -47.45 18.72 4.95
N LEU A 63 -48.41 18.59 5.88
CA LEU A 63 -48.28 19.16 7.22
C LEU A 63 -47.16 18.52 8.04
N ASN A 64 -46.98 17.20 7.96
CA ASN A 64 -45.84 16.52 8.58
C ASN A 64 -44.51 16.99 7.98
N GLY A 65 -44.44 17.12 6.65
CA GLY A 65 -43.24 17.64 5.98
C GLY A 65 -42.92 19.10 6.35
N ILE A 66 -43.93 19.93 6.59
CA ILE A 66 -43.75 21.31 7.11
C ILE A 66 -43.25 21.25 8.57
N ALA A 67 -43.81 20.36 9.40
CA ALA A 67 -43.43 20.22 10.81
C ALA A 67 -41.99 19.69 10.99
N GLU A 68 -41.51 18.85 10.07
CA GLU A 68 -40.15 18.30 10.08
C GLU A 68 -39.10 19.32 9.61
N ARG A 69 -39.49 20.32 8.82
CA ARG A 69 -38.59 21.40 8.34
C ARG A 69 -38.36 22.46 9.40
N THR A 70 -37.49 22.14 10.34
CA THR A 70 -36.95 23.12 11.29
C THR A 70 -35.90 23.98 10.58
N ASP A 71 -35.90 25.29 10.86
CA ASP A 71 -34.95 26.26 10.31
C ASP A 71 -33.50 25.75 10.46
N LEU A 72 -32.77 25.68 9.34
CA LEU A 72 -31.37 25.26 9.28
C LEU A 72 -30.39 26.36 9.74
N ASN A 73 -30.90 27.48 10.25
CA ASN A 73 -30.11 28.59 10.77
C ASN A 73 -29.55 28.22 12.16
N LEU A 74 -28.57 27.32 12.17
CA LEU A 74 -27.79 27.02 13.37
C LEU A 74 -27.15 28.30 13.88
N THR A 75 -27.15 28.48 15.19
CA THR A 75 -26.40 29.58 15.79
C THR A 75 -24.91 29.45 15.45
N ALA A 76 -24.15 30.54 15.55
CA ALA A 76 -22.70 30.49 15.33
C ALA A 76 -22.01 29.41 16.20
N HIS A 77 -22.50 29.22 17.43
CA HIS A 77 -21.96 28.21 18.35
C HIS A 77 -22.34 26.78 17.95
N GLU A 78 -23.59 26.53 17.56
CA GLU A 78 -24.02 25.20 17.09
C GLU A 78 -23.37 24.86 15.75
N THR A 79 -23.16 25.84 14.88
CA THR A 79 -22.41 25.68 13.62
C THR A 79 -20.98 25.27 13.92
N VAL A 80 -20.28 26.01 14.79
CA VAL A 80 -18.91 25.69 15.20
C VAL A 80 -18.84 24.32 15.87
N THR A 81 -19.78 23.97 16.75
CA THR A 81 -19.83 22.66 17.41
C THR A 81 -20.03 21.54 16.41
N ARG A 82 -20.97 21.69 15.47
CA ARG A 82 -21.21 20.71 14.40
C ARG A 82 -20.00 20.56 13.48
N GLU A 83 -19.35 21.65 13.11
CA GLU A 83 -18.11 21.60 12.32
C GLU A 83 -16.99 20.89 13.10
N PHE A 84 -16.87 21.12 14.41
CA PHE A 84 -15.94 20.37 15.26
C PHE A 84 -16.28 18.88 15.31
N GLU A 85 -17.54 18.51 15.52
CA GLU A 85 -17.97 17.11 15.54
C GLU A 85 -17.70 16.42 14.20
N GLN A 86 -17.94 17.10 13.08
CA GLN A 86 -17.62 16.61 11.75
C GLN A 86 -16.10 16.54 11.49
N ALA A 87 -15.32 17.48 12.01
CA ALA A 87 -13.86 17.44 11.91
C ALA A 87 -13.24 16.34 12.77
N ARG A 88 -13.90 15.96 13.89
CA ARG A 88 -13.48 14.92 14.83
C ARG A 88 -14.03 13.53 14.52
N ASP A 89 -14.75 13.35 13.42
CA ASP A 89 -15.26 12.04 13.04
C ASP A 89 -14.12 11.05 12.79
N ILE A 90 -13.95 10.08 13.71
CA ILE A 90 -12.88 9.09 13.67
C ILE A 90 -12.83 8.29 12.36
N ASN A 91 -13.98 8.02 11.74
CA ASN A 91 -14.01 7.26 10.47
C ASN A 91 -13.49 8.13 9.33
N SER A 92 -13.95 9.39 9.25
CA SER A 92 -13.39 10.38 8.32
C SER A 92 -11.89 10.55 8.51
N LEU A 93 -11.41 10.68 9.75
CA LEU A 93 -9.98 10.82 10.06
C LEU A 93 -9.18 9.60 9.60
N GLY A 94 -9.66 8.39 9.87
CA GLY A 94 -9.03 7.16 9.39
C GLY A 94 -9.04 7.01 7.87
N MET A 95 -10.12 7.41 7.21
CA MET A 95 -10.20 7.45 5.74
C MET A 95 -9.16 8.40 5.16
N ILE A 96 -9.06 9.61 5.70
CA ILE A 96 -8.06 10.61 5.27
C ILE A 96 -6.65 10.08 5.50
N TYR A 97 -6.40 9.43 6.63
CA TYR A 97 -5.09 8.84 6.94
C TYR A 97 -4.71 7.79 5.89
N ARG A 98 -5.60 6.86 5.56
CA ARG A 98 -5.35 5.82 4.55
C ARG A 98 -5.14 6.42 3.16
N ASP A 99 -5.98 7.37 2.76
CA ASP A 99 -5.82 8.10 1.48
C ASP A 99 -4.46 8.82 1.40
N LEU A 100 -3.98 9.42 2.49
CA LEU A 100 -2.63 9.99 2.57
C LEU A 100 -1.53 8.93 2.37
N VAL A 101 -1.68 7.75 2.97
CA VAL A 101 -0.72 6.64 2.81
C VAL A 101 -0.74 6.12 1.37
N ASP A 102 -1.92 5.93 0.78
CA ASP A 102 -2.10 5.46 -0.59
C ASP A 102 -1.48 6.44 -1.62
N GLN A 103 -1.68 7.74 -1.41
CA GLN A 103 -1.05 8.80 -2.21
C GLN A 103 0.47 8.81 -2.04
N ALA A 104 0.96 8.60 -0.83
CA ALA A 104 2.39 8.53 -0.55
C ALA A 104 3.05 7.30 -1.22
N GLN A 105 2.38 6.15 -1.21
CA GLN A 105 2.82 4.95 -1.94
C GLN A 105 2.84 5.19 -3.45
N SER A 106 1.80 5.80 -4.00
CA SER A 106 1.74 6.16 -5.41
C SER A 106 2.92 7.06 -5.80
N ALA A 107 3.18 8.12 -5.02
CA ALA A 107 4.31 9.02 -5.23
C ALA A 107 5.67 8.33 -5.10
N LYS A 108 5.80 7.36 -4.18
CA LYS A 108 7.01 6.53 -4.05
C LYS A 108 7.27 5.72 -5.33
N TYR A 109 6.27 5.05 -5.87
CA TYR A 109 6.43 4.25 -7.09
C TYR A 109 6.81 5.11 -8.30
N GLU A 110 6.21 6.31 -8.42
CA GLU A 110 6.60 7.28 -9.46
C GLU A 110 8.07 7.70 -9.30
N GLN A 111 8.51 7.99 -8.07
CA GLN A 111 9.89 8.37 -7.80
C GLN A 111 10.85 7.23 -8.14
N ILE A 112 10.55 5.99 -7.75
CA ILE A 112 11.36 4.81 -8.06
C ILE A 112 11.48 4.62 -9.57
N LEU A 113 10.39 4.79 -10.33
CA LEU A 113 10.42 4.70 -11.78
C LEU A 113 11.34 5.77 -12.39
N ARG A 114 11.20 7.03 -11.94
CA ARG A 114 12.03 8.16 -12.40
C ARG A 114 13.51 7.97 -12.09
N THR A 115 13.84 7.41 -10.93
CA THR A 115 15.24 7.15 -10.55
C THR A 115 15.84 5.97 -11.31
N THR A 116 15.03 4.95 -11.61
CA THR A 116 15.52 3.72 -12.27
C THR A 116 15.66 3.91 -13.78
N LEU A 117 14.64 4.47 -14.45
CA LEU A 117 14.61 4.62 -15.91
C LEU A 117 15.02 6.01 -16.41
N SER A 118 15.29 6.96 -15.51
CA SER A 118 15.44 8.41 -15.78
C SER A 118 14.13 9.13 -16.13
N THR A 119 14.07 10.43 -15.81
CA THR A 119 12.86 11.26 -15.98
C THR A 119 12.28 11.28 -17.41
N PRO A 120 13.08 11.42 -18.49
CA PRO A 120 12.54 11.49 -19.85
C PRO A 120 11.84 10.20 -20.31
N ILE A 121 12.32 9.05 -19.86
CA ILE A 121 11.75 7.73 -20.21
C ILE A 121 10.56 7.41 -19.31
N ALA A 122 10.62 7.80 -18.03
CA ALA A 122 9.54 7.56 -17.08
C ALA A 122 8.30 8.41 -17.38
N GLN A 123 8.46 9.66 -17.85
CA GLN A 123 7.33 10.60 -18.00
C GLN A 123 6.20 10.07 -18.90
N PRO A 124 6.45 9.54 -20.12
CA PRO A 124 5.39 8.97 -20.95
C PRO A 124 4.68 7.77 -20.31
N ILE A 125 5.38 6.96 -19.51
CA ILE A 125 4.82 5.80 -18.82
C ILE A 125 3.87 6.23 -17.69
N LEU A 126 4.21 7.31 -17.00
CA LEU A 126 3.41 7.87 -15.91
C LEU A 126 2.14 8.58 -16.40
N GLU A 127 2.19 9.17 -17.59
CA GLU A 127 1.04 9.82 -18.23
C GLU A 127 0.11 8.83 -18.95
N ASP A 128 0.56 7.59 -19.15
CA ASP A 128 -0.21 6.53 -19.79
C ASP A 128 -1.39 6.08 -18.88
N PRO A 129 -2.63 5.99 -19.40
CA PRO A 129 -3.79 5.48 -18.66
C PRO A 129 -3.58 4.11 -18.01
N ALA A 130 -2.68 3.28 -18.55
CA ALA A 130 -2.35 1.97 -18.01
C ALA A 130 -1.36 2.00 -16.83
N TRP A 131 -0.88 3.17 -16.39
CA TRP A 131 0.00 3.31 -15.22
C TRP A 131 -0.56 2.63 -13.96
N GLY A 132 -1.89 2.71 -13.75
CA GLY A 132 -2.54 2.06 -12.61
C GLY A 132 -2.39 0.53 -12.56
N ALA A 133 -2.10 -0.13 -13.69
CA ALA A 133 -1.74 -1.54 -13.71
C ALA A 133 -0.29 -1.75 -13.26
N VAL A 134 0.65 -0.91 -13.74
CA VAL A 134 2.05 -0.95 -13.33
C VAL A 134 2.21 -0.74 -11.82
N SER A 135 1.52 0.27 -11.26
CA SER A 135 1.57 0.55 -9.82
C SER A 135 1.07 -0.61 -8.96
N ARG A 136 0.03 -1.33 -9.41
CA ARG A 136 -0.46 -2.55 -8.73
C ARG A 136 0.56 -3.68 -8.75
N HIS A 137 1.27 -3.90 -9.87
CA HIS A 137 2.33 -4.91 -9.91
C HIS A 137 3.53 -4.51 -9.03
N LEU A 138 3.83 -3.21 -8.88
CA LEU A 138 4.84 -2.72 -7.93
C LEU A 138 4.42 -2.93 -6.49
N GLU A 139 3.15 -2.68 -6.16
CA GLU A 139 2.58 -2.95 -4.84
C GLU A 139 2.67 -4.45 -4.50
N ARG A 140 2.20 -5.32 -5.39
CA ARG A 140 2.32 -6.78 -5.21
C ARG A 140 3.77 -7.23 -5.07
N ALA A 141 4.69 -6.68 -5.88
CA ALA A 141 6.11 -7.00 -5.79
C ALA A 141 6.70 -6.59 -4.43
N GLU A 142 6.29 -5.45 -3.89
CA GLU A 142 6.69 -5.00 -2.56
C GLU A 142 6.16 -5.93 -1.45
N GLU A 143 4.89 -6.34 -1.52
CA GLU A 143 4.29 -7.29 -0.59
C GLU A 143 4.98 -8.67 -0.63
N ALA A 144 5.38 -9.10 -1.84
CA ALA A 144 6.14 -10.33 -2.05
C ALA A 144 7.62 -10.23 -1.63
N GLY A 145 8.10 -9.04 -1.22
CA GLY A 145 9.49 -8.81 -0.86
C GLY A 145 10.44 -8.89 -2.06
N VAL A 146 9.95 -8.59 -3.28
CA VAL A 146 10.77 -8.49 -4.50
C VAL A 146 11.33 -7.08 -4.63
N LYS A 147 12.59 -6.98 -5.03
CA LYS A 147 13.27 -5.71 -5.27
C LYS A 147 12.69 -5.00 -6.51
N LEU A 148 12.17 -3.80 -6.30
CA LEU A 148 11.40 -3.06 -7.31
C LEU A 148 12.30 -2.54 -8.44
N GLU A 149 13.51 -2.07 -8.12
CA GLU A 149 14.41 -1.44 -9.08
C GLU A 149 14.83 -2.46 -10.17
N THR A 150 15.20 -3.68 -9.76
CA THR A 150 15.57 -4.74 -10.70
C THR A 150 14.38 -5.26 -11.47
N LEU A 151 13.15 -5.21 -10.91
CA LEU A 151 11.94 -5.61 -11.62
C LEU A 151 11.63 -4.66 -12.76
N ILE A 152 11.70 -3.36 -12.49
CA ILE A 152 11.49 -2.30 -13.50
C ILE A 152 12.55 -2.38 -14.59
N GLU A 153 13.82 -2.51 -14.23
CA GLU A 153 14.94 -2.55 -15.17
C GLU A 153 14.86 -3.76 -16.12
N ASP A 154 14.59 -4.96 -15.59
CA ASP A 154 14.43 -6.17 -16.39
C ASP A 154 13.18 -6.10 -17.29
N ALA A 155 12.05 -5.60 -16.77
CA ALA A 155 10.81 -5.48 -17.54
C ALA A 155 10.97 -4.51 -18.72
N TYR A 156 11.69 -3.41 -18.51
CA TYR A 156 11.96 -2.43 -19.56
C TYR A 156 12.92 -2.98 -20.63
N SER A 157 13.95 -3.74 -20.21
CA SER A 157 15.04 -4.19 -21.09
C SER A 157 14.70 -5.36 -22.02
N GLN A 158 13.58 -6.06 -21.83
CA GLN A 158 13.28 -7.30 -22.58
C GLN A 158 13.01 -7.12 -24.09
N HIS A 159 12.47 -5.99 -24.54
CA HIS A 159 12.22 -5.73 -25.97
C HIS A 159 11.86 -4.26 -26.25
N ASP A 160 12.21 -3.76 -27.43
CA ASP A 160 11.90 -2.40 -27.90
C ASP A 160 10.39 -2.12 -27.93
N PHE A 161 10.02 -0.88 -27.58
CA PHE A 161 8.64 -0.38 -27.50
C PHE A 161 8.12 0.21 -28.82
N THR A 162 8.78 -0.08 -29.95
CA THR A 162 8.60 0.61 -31.24
C THR A 162 7.23 0.41 -31.89
N GLU A 163 6.51 -0.66 -31.55
CA GLU A 163 5.18 -0.99 -32.11
C GLU A 163 4.06 -0.95 -31.06
N ALA A 164 4.30 -0.36 -29.88
CA ALA A 164 3.38 -0.42 -28.76
C ALA A 164 2.41 0.78 -28.72
N ASP A 165 1.10 0.50 -28.69
CA ASP A 165 0.06 1.53 -28.46
C ASP A 165 0.07 2.08 -27.02
N SER A 166 0.53 1.29 -26.05
CA SER A 166 0.70 1.68 -24.64
C SER A 166 1.96 1.04 -24.05
N ILE A 167 2.91 1.89 -23.65
CA ILE A 167 4.16 1.46 -23.04
C ILE A 167 3.89 0.91 -21.64
N ALA A 168 2.99 1.54 -20.89
CA ALA A 168 2.68 1.12 -19.52
C ALA A 168 1.93 -0.22 -19.48
N ALA A 169 1.03 -0.50 -20.44
CA ALA A 169 0.32 -1.78 -20.50
C ALA A 169 1.28 -2.95 -20.76
N ILE A 170 2.24 -2.78 -21.68
CA ILE A 170 3.26 -3.81 -21.94
C ILE A 170 4.16 -3.98 -20.71
N LEU A 171 4.56 -2.88 -20.07
CA LEU A 171 5.38 -2.94 -18.87
C LEU A 171 4.66 -3.70 -17.75
N ALA A 172 3.37 -3.43 -17.52
CA ALA A 172 2.55 -4.14 -16.54
C ALA A 172 2.50 -5.65 -16.82
N TRP A 173 2.21 -6.06 -18.07
CA TRP A 173 2.18 -7.47 -18.45
C TRP A 173 3.54 -8.18 -18.25
N ARG A 174 4.65 -7.51 -18.63
CA ARG A 174 6.00 -8.05 -18.41
C ARG A 174 6.33 -8.19 -16.94
N MET A 175 5.96 -7.19 -16.13
CA MET A 175 6.18 -7.20 -14.69
C MET A 175 5.40 -8.31 -14.01
N ASP A 176 4.16 -8.57 -14.43
CA ASP A 176 3.37 -9.70 -13.91
C ASP A 176 4.09 -11.04 -14.14
N THR A 177 4.52 -11.29 -15.37
CA THR A 177 5.22 -12.53 -15.74
C THR A 177 6.55 -12.68 -15.00
N LEU A 178 7.31 -11.59 -14.86
CA LEU A 178 8.57 -11.57 -14.11
C LEU A 178 8.34 -11.79 -12.62
N LEU A 179 7.29 -11.17 -12.07
CA LEU A 179 6.95 -11.28 -10.67
C LEU A 179 6.58 -12.72 -10.30
N GLU A 180 5.73 -13.38 -11.09
CA GLU A 180 5.39 -14.80 -10.88
C GLU A 180 6.64 -15.69 -10.88
N ASN A 181 7.55 -15.48 -11.83
CA ASN A 181 8.81 -16.22 -11.89
C ASN A 181 9.71 -15.95 -10.68
N ARG A 182 9.80 -14.70 -10.23
CA ARG A 182 10.63 -14.30 -9.08
C ARG A 182 10.05 -14.83 -7.77
N GLU A 183 8.73 -14.74 -7.57
CA GLU A 183 8.02 -15.33 -6.44
C GLU A 183 8.29 -16.84 -6.37
N ALA A 184 8.12 -17.56 -7.49
CA ALA A 184 8.39 -19.00 -7.55
C ALA A 184 9.86 -19.33 -7.27
N THR A 185 10.79 -18.52 -7.79
CA THR A 185 12.23 -18.69 -7.58
C THR A 185 12.62 -18.47 -6.12
N LEU A 186 12.13 -17.41 -5.47
CA LEU A 186 12.45 -17.08 -4.08
C LEU A 186 11.84 -18.08 -3.09
N THR A 187 10.63 -18.58 -3.37
CA THR A 187 9.93 -19.55 -2.51
C THR A 187 10.51 -20.96 -2.63
N THR A 188 10.92 -21.39 -3.82
CA THR A 188 11.45 -22.75 -4.07
C THR A 188 12.94 -22.88 -3.76
N ALA A 189 13.68 -21.76 -3.72
CA ALA A 189 15.12 -21.79 -3.51
C ALA A 189 15.52 -22.25 -2.09
N GLU A 190 16.39 -23.26 -2.02
CA GLU A 190 17.10 -23.60 -0.79
C GLU A 190 18.22 -22.57 -0.54
N ARG A 191 18.09 -21.78 0.52
CA ARG A 191 19.00 -20.64 0.82
C ARG A 191 19.78 -20.81 2.14
N PRO A 192 20.72 -21.78 2.22
CA PRO A 192 21.51 -22.01 3.43
C PRO A 192 22.47 -20.85 3.76
N LEU A 193 22.72 -19.95 2.81
CA LEU A 193 23.61 -18.80 2.96
C LEU A 193 22.86 -17.48 3.21
N ARG A 194 21.53 -17.51 3.42
CA ARG A 194 20.69 -16.32 3.61
C ARG A 194 21.13 -15.43 4.78
N GLU A 195 21.51 -16.03 5.90
CA GLU A 195 21.91 -15.30 7.12
C GLU A 195 23.35 -14.74 7.06
N VAL A 196 24.13 -15.10 6.04
CA VAL A 196 25.51 -14.63 5.91
C VAL A 196 25.51 -13.19 5.42
N ASN A 197 26.33 -12.31 6.01
CA ASN A 197 26.44 -10.92 5.54
C ASN A 197 26.90 -10.87 4.06
N GLN A 198 26.31 -9.97 3.27
CA GLN A 198 26.63 -9.78 1.85
C GLN A 198 28.11 -9.48 1.61
N ASP A 199 28.73 -8.60 2.39
CA ASP A 199 30.15 -8.25 2.25
C ASP A 199 31.04 -9.48 2.46
N HIS A 200 30.64 -10.33 3.42
CA HIS A 200 31.32 -11.59 3.68
C HIS A 200 31.14 -12.58 2.52
N LEU A 201 29.94 -12.67 1.92
CA LEU A 201 29.70 -13.51 0.75
C LEU A 201 30.50 -13.06 -0.47
N LEU A 202 30.63 -11.76 -0.69
CA LEU A 202 31.46 -11.21 -1.77
C LEU A 202 32.94 -11.55 -1.55
N ALA A 203 33.46 -11.37 -0.34
CA ALA A 203 34.82 -11.76 0.01
C ALA A 203 35.03 -13.29 -0.12
N LEU A 204 34.04 -14.11 0.22
CA LEU A 204 34.08 -15.57 0.01
C LEU A 204 34.05 -15.93 -1.48
N LYS A 205 33.28 -15.18 -2.30
CA LYS A 205 33.24 -15.35 -3.76
C LYS A 205 34.63 -15.06 -4.36
N GLU A 206 35.23 -13.93 -4.01
CA GLU A 206 36.59 -13.56 -4.48
C GLU A 206 37.62 -14.63 -4.08
N ARG A 207 37.66 -15.04 -2.80
CA ARG A 207 38.55 -16.11 -2.36
C ARG A 207 38.29 -17.45 -3.07
N ALA A 208 37.03 -17.75 -3.37
CA ALA A 208 36.68 -18.97 -4.11
C ALA A 208 37.13 -18.89 -5.57
N LEU A 209 37.05 -17.72 -6.20
CA LEU A 209 37.59 -17.45 -7.53
C LEU A 209 39.11 -17.58 -7.53
N ASP A 210 39.83 -16.89 -6.63
CA ASP A 210 41.29 -16.97 -6.49
C ASP A 210 41.77 -18.41 -6.29
N ARG A 211 41.07 -19.18 -5.45
CA ARG A 211 41.39 -20.60 -5.25
C ARG A 211 41.08 -21.46 -6.47
N SER A 212 40.03 -21.13 -7.24
CA SER A 212 39.73 -21.84 -8.49
C SER A 212 40.79 -21.57 -9.56
N GLU A 213 41.31 -20.34 -9.61
CA GLU A 213 42.38 -19.91 -10.50
C GLU A 213 43.73 -20.52 -10.07
N ALA A 214 44.08 -20.45 -8.77
CA ALA A 214 45.30 -21.03 -8.20
C ALA A 214 45.33 -22.57 -8.25
N ALA A 215 44.16 -23.22 -8.20
CA ALA A 215 44.02 -24.65 -8.45
C ALA A 215 44.17 -25.04 -9.93
N GLY A 216 44.47 -24.08 -10.82
CA GLY A 216 44.66 -24.33 -12.25
C GLY A 216 43.39 -24.76 -12.97
N SER A 217 42.22 -24.38 -12.44
CA SER A 217 40.92 -24.64 -13.08
C SER A 217 40.57 -23.62 -14.18
N SER A 218 41.52 -22.75 -14.54
CA SER A 218 41.44 -21.90 -15.74
C SER A 218 41.78 -22.72 -16.98
N SER A 219 40.75 -23.17 -17.71
CA SER A 219 40.78 -23.71 -19.06
C SER A 219 41.90 -24.73 -19.39
N ARG A 220 41.80 -25.95 -18.86
CA ARG A 220 42.26 -27.10 -19.67
C ARG A 220 41.27 -27.18 -20.83
N LYS A 221 41.73 -27.03 -22.08
CA LYS A 221 40.89 -27.24 -23.27
C LYS A 221 39.94 -28.38 -23.00
N SER A 222 38.64 -28.13 -23.17
CA SER A 222 37.63 -29.13 -22.82
C SER A 222 37.91 -30.42 -23.59
N ALA A 223 37.50 -31.59 -23.07
CA ALA A 223 37.65 -32.84 -23.80
C ALA A 223 37.00 -32.76 -25.21
N VAL A 224 36.01 -31.86 -25.39
CA VAL A 224 35.39 -31.54 -26.67
C VAL A 224 36.35 -30.78 -27.60
N GLU A 225 37.01 -29.73 -27.11
CA GLU A 225 37.98 -28.94 -27.90
C GLU A 225 39.23 -29.76 -28.29
N LEU A 226 39.70 -30.64 -27.41
CA LEU A 226 40.81 -31.55 -27.72
C LEU A 226 40.39 -32.61 -28.73
N ALA A 227 39.16 -33.14 -28.64
CA ALA A 227 38.64 -34.11 -29.60
C ALA A 227 38.44 -33.49 -30.99
N GLU A 228 37.95 -32.24 -31.06
CA GLU A 228 37.79 -31.51 -32.32
C GLU A 228 39.14 -31.22 -32.99
N ALA A 229 40.18 -30.89 -32.21
CA ALA A 229 41.54 -30.71 -32.73
C ALA A 229 42.13 -32.01 -33.32
N GLU A 230 41.86 -33.15 -32.70
CA GLU A 230 42.32 -34.48 -33.13
C GLU A 230 41.37 -35.14 -34.15
N LYS A 231 40.29 -34.46 -34.56
CA LYS A 231 39.23 -34.99 -35.44
C LYS A 231 38.56 -36.27 -34.92
N ILE A 232 38.56 -36.47 -33.61
CA ILE A 232 37.87 -37.57 -32.93
C ILE A 232 36.49 -37.08 -32.48
N SER A 233 35.48 -37.95 -32.53
CA SER A 233 34.15 -37.59 -32.03
C SER A 233 34.19 -37.34 -30.51
N PRO A 234 33.63 -36.23 -30.01
CA PRO A 234 33.56 -35.96 -28.57
C PRO A 234 32.87 -37.11 -27.81
N LEU A 235 33.28 -37.32 -26.56
CA LEU A 235 32.74 -38.37 -25.67
C LEU A 235 31.21 -38.43 -25.63
N THR A 236 30.58 -37.25 -25.62
CA THR A 236 29.12 -37.07 -25.56
C THR A 236 28.38 -37.54 -26.81
N ARG A 237 29.09 -37.70 -27.93
CA ARG A 237 28.54 -38.14 -29.22
C ARG A 237 28.84 -39.61 -29.52
N ARG A 238 29.54 -40.32 -28.62
CA ARG A 238 29.89 -41.74 -28.78
C ARG A 238 28.95 -42.63 -27.98
N LEU A 239 28.45 -43.68 -28.63
CA LEU A 239 27.46 -44.63 -28.08
C LEU A 239 27.82 -45.14 -26.67
N TYR A 240 29.09 -45.47 -26.43
CA TYR A 240 29.57 -46.01 -25.15
C TYR A 240 30.63 -45.12 -24.49
N GLY A 241 30.70 -43.84 -24.88
CA GLY A 241 31.67 -42.90 -24.31
C GLY A 241 31.52 -42.72 -22.80
N HIS A 242 30.28 -42.77 -22.31
CA HIS A 242 29.94 -42.59 -20.89
C HIS A 242 30.44 -43.69 -19.95
N LEU A 243 30.74 -44.90 -20.46
CA LEU A 243 31.17 -46.02 -19.61
C LEU A 243 32.60 -45.79 -19.12
N GLY A 244 32.86 -46.05 -17.84
CA GLY A 244 34.22 -46.16 -17.31
C GLY A 244 35.01 -47.28 -17.99
N ASP A 245 36.33 -47.31 -17.85
CA ASP A 245 37.16 -48.36 -18.49
C ASP A 245 36.86 -49.75 -17.93
N GLU A 246 36.68 -49.86 -16.61
CA GLU A 246 36.26 -51.11 -15.96
C GLU A 246 34.85 -51.54 -16.36
N GLU A 247 33.91 -50.60 -16.43
CA GLU A 247 32.52 -50.84 -16.82
C GLU A 247 32.41 -51.27 -18.28
N LEU A 248 33.19 -50.64 -19.17
CA LEU A 248 33.26 -51.01 -20.59
C LEU A 248 33.77 -52.45 -20.75
N ALA A 249 34.85 -52.81 -20.04
CA ALA A 249 35.40 -54.16 -20.06
C ALA A 249 34.39 -55.20 -19.53
N ALA A 250 33.69 -54.88 -18.43
CA ALA A 250 32.65 -55.73 -17.86
C ALA A 250 31.47 -55.92 -18.83
N ARG A 251 31.04 -54.84 -19.51
CA ARG A 251 29.93 -54.86 -20.48
C ARG A 251 30.27 -55.65 -21.73
N ILE A 252 31.51 -55.55 -22.23
CA ILE A 252 32.00 -56.38 -23.34
C ILE A 252 31.91 -57.86 -22.95
N LYS A 253 32.48 -58.23 -21.80
CA LYS A 253 32.47 -59.62 -21.32
C LYS A 253 31.05 -60.16 -21.13
N HIS A 254 30.15 -59.35 -20.57
CA HIS A 254 28.76 -59.76 -20.38
C HIS A 254 28.05 -59.98 -21.72
N THR A 255 28.17 -59.03 -22.66
CA THR A 255 27.51 -59.12 -23.98
C THR A 255 28.05 -60.31 -24.79
N ASP A 256 29.35 -60.57 -24.71
CA ASP A 256 30.00 -61.73 -25.35
C ASP A 256 29.48 -63.06 -24.78
N ASN A 257 29.35 -63.17 -23.45
CA ASN A 257 28.77 -64.35 -22.80
C ASN A 257 27.29 -64.55 -23.16
N GLU A 258 26.50 -63.47 -23.21
CA GLU A 258 25.08 -63.53 -23.57
C GLU A 258 24.87 -63.89 -25.05
N LEU A 259 25.79 -63.47 -25.93
CA LEU A 259 25.78 -63.86 -27.34
C LEU A 259 26.02 -65.37 -27.51
N ILE A 260 26.99 -65.93 -26.78
CA ILE A 260 27.30 -67.37 -26.81
C ILE A 260 26.10 -68.23 -26.34
N ARG A 261 25.25 -67.67 -25.49
CA ARG A 261 24.07 -68.34 -24.94
C ARG A 261 22.85 -68.30 -25.87
N GLN A 262 22.88 -67.50 -26.94
CA GLN A 262 21.76 -67.42 -27.88
C GLN A 262 21.61 -68.72 -28.67
N ILE A 263 20.36 -69.13 -28.89
CA ILE A 263 20.03 -70.31 -29.67
C ILE A 263 19.30 -69.83 -30.93
N PRO A 264 19.79 -70.14 -32.16
CA PRO A 264 19.25 -69.58 -33.40
C PRO A 264 17.75 -69.82 -33.65
N SER A 265 17.18 -70.86 -33.04
CA SER A 265 15.77 -71.25 -33.17
C SER A 265 14.85 -70.67 -32.09
N ASP A 266 15.38 -69.90 -31.13
CA ASP A 266 14.59 -69.28 -30.08
C ASP A 266 13.83 -68.06 -30.61
N VAL A 267 12.60 -67.86 -30.12
CA VAL A 267 11.74 -66.72 -30.48
C VAL A 267 12.30 -65.42 -29.89
N ASP A 268 12.99 -65.50 -28.75
CA ASP A 268 13.64 -64.36 -28.07
C ASP A 268 15.11 -64.15 -28.51
N ASN A 269 15.53 -64.76 -29.62
CA ASN A 269 16.90 -64.68 -30.13
C ASN A 269 17.31 -63.22 -30.45
N ASN A 270 18.28 -62.71 -29.69
CA ASN A 270 18.82 -61.35 -29.83
C ASN A 270 20.24 -61.31 -30.42
N GLU A 271 20.69 -62.38 -31.08
CA GLU A 271 22.04 -62.52 -31.64
C GLU A 271 22.46 -61.34 -32.53
N ALA A 272 21.56 -60.86 -33.39
CA ALA A 272 21.83 -59.72 -34.28
C ALA A 272 22.09 -58.42 -33.50
N TYR A 273 21.33 -58.18 -32.42
CA TYR A 273 21.51 -57.02 -31.55
C TYR A 273 22.78 -57.14 -30.70
N LEU A 274 23.01 -58.31 -30.11
CA LEU A 274 24.16 -58.56 -29.24
C LEU A 274 25.48 -58.50 -30.01
N SER A 275 25.54 -59.07 -31.22
CA SER A 275 26.70 -58.98 -32.11
C SER A 275 26.99 -57.55 -32.56
N TRP A 276 25.95 -56.78 -32.94
CA TRP A 276 26.08 -55.35 -33.25
C TRP A 276 26.58 -54.55 -32.04
N SER A 277 25.98 -54.77 -30.87
CA SER A 277 26.31 -54.08 -29.61
C SER A 277 27.74 -54.38 -29.17
N LEU A 278 28.16 -55.64 -29.23
CA LEU A 278 29.52 -56.08 -28.94
C LEU A 278 30.55 -55.44 -29.89
N GLY A 279 30.23 -55.34 -31.19
CA GLY A 279 31.05 -54.63 -32.17
C GLY A 279 31.24 -53.16 -31.83
N LYS A 280 30.17 -52.48 -31.39
CA LYS A 280 30.23 -51.07 -30.96
C LYS A 280 31.00 -50.86 -29.65
N LEU A 281 30.87 -51.79 -28.69
CA LEU A 281 31.64 -51.75 -27.44
C LEU A 281 33.14 -51.96 -27.69
N ARG A 282 33.52 -52.92 -28.53
CA ARG A 282 34.93 -53.15 -28.92
C ARG A 282 35.51 -51.98 -29.72
N HIS A 283 34.71 -51.33 -30.56
CA HIS A 283 35.14 -50.13 -31.28
C HIS A 283 35.47 -48.97 -30.32
N GLU A 284 34.63 -48.74 -29.30
CA GLU A 284 34.91 -47.75 -28.25
C GLU A 284 36.18 -48.11 -27.46
N GLN A 285 36.41 -49.39 -27.17
CA GLN A 285 37.62 -49.86 -26.48
C GLN A 285 38.89 -49.59 -27.31
N GLN A 286 38.86 -49.92 -28.60
CA GLN A 286 39.99 -49.68 -29.52
C GLN A 286 40.28 -48.17 -29.65
N LEU A 287 39.22 -47.36 -29.80
CA LEU A 287 39.35 -45.90 -29.86
C LEU A 287 40.09 -45.33 -28.65
N ARG A 288 39.84 -45.87 -27.44
CA ARG A 288 40.53 -45.42 -26.21
C ARG A 288 42.00 -45.82 -26.18
N GLN A 289 42.35 -46.97 -26.75
CA GLN A 289 43.75 -47.42 -26.85
C GLN A 289 44.55 -46.56 -27.83
N ASP A 290 43.91 -46.13 -28.91
CA ASP A 290 44.54 -45.33 -29.97
C ASP A 290 44.51 -43.82 -29.71
N MET A 291 43.92 -43.39 -28.58
CA MET A 291 43.69 -41.98 -28.25
C MET A 291 44.97 -41.27 -27.76
N PRO A 292 45.23 -40.02 -28.20
CA PRO A 292 46.33 -39.22 -27.66
C PRO A 292 46.22 -39.03 -26.15
N GLU A 293 47.34 -39.18 -25.44
CA GLU A 293 47.40 -39.15 -23.97
C GLU A 293 46.76 -37.89 -23.32
N PRO A 294 46.92 -36.66 -23.87
CA PRO A 294 46.26 -35.48 -23.33
C PRO A 294 44.73 -35.53 -23.41
N LEU A 295 44.19 -36.10 -24.49
CA LEU A 295 42.76 -36.29 -24.70
C LEU A 295 42.24 -37.42 -23.82
N ALA A 296 42.96 -38.54 -23.76
CA ALA A 296 42.62 -39.69 -22.91
C ALA A 296 42.53 -39.27 -21.44
N GLN A 297 43.51 -38.53 -20.94
CA GLN A 297 43.51 -37.98 -19.57
C GLN A 297 42.39 -36.96 -19.33
N ALA A 298 41.98 -36.21 -20.34
CA ALA A 298 40.84 -35.28 -20.24
C ALA A 298 39.51 -36.04 -20.19
N GLU A 299 39.36 -37.13 -20.96
CA GLU A 299 38.17 -37.97 -20.97
C GLU A 299 38.04 -38.85 -19.72
N ILE A 300 39.14 -39.44 -19.23
CA ILE A 300 39.18 -40.17 -17.95
C ILE A 300 38.72 -39.24 -16.82
N ARG A 301 39.28 -38.03 -16.76
CA ARG A 301 38.81 -36.98 -15.85
C ARG A 301 37.33 -36.67 -16.07
N GLY A 302 36.84 -36.50 -17.30
CA GLY A 302 35.42 -36.28 -17.58
C GLY A 302 34.50 -37.40 -17.09
N ARG A 303 34.96 -38.66 -17.13
CA ARG A 303 34.24 -39.85 -16.66
C ARG A 303 34.25 -39.96 -15.12
N GLU A 304 35.42 -39.78 -14.50
CA GLU A 304 35.62 -39.86 -13.04
C GLU A 304 35.06 -38.65 -12.29
N HIS A 305 35.09 -37.45 -12.88
CA HIS A 305 34.59 -36.22 -12.27
C HIS A 305 33.07 -36.12 -12.16
N ARG A 306 32.33 -37.12 -12.68
CA ARG A 306 30.89 -37.19 -12.48
C ARG A 306 30.51 -37.37 -11.00
N THR A 307 31.47 -37.73 -10.13
CA THR A 307 31.26 -37.86 -8.68
C THR A 307 32.08 -36.88 -7.81
N LEU A 308 33.17 -36.27 -8.28
CA LEU A 308 34.10 -35.52 -7.39
C LEU A 308 34.60 -34.14 -7.87
N ALA A 309 34.13 -33.56 -8.98
CA ALA A 309 34.42 -32.14 -9.32
C ALA A 309 33.64 -31.11 -8.47
N GLY A 310 33.09 -31.52 -7.32
CA GLY A 310 31.86 -30.94 -6.78
C GLY A 310 31.96 -30.09 -5.52
N THR A 311 33.13 -29.71 -4.99
CA THR A 311 33.18 -28.87 -3.77
C THR A 311 33.44 -27.41 -4.08
N SER A 312 34.50 -27.06 -4.81
CA SER A 312 34.78 -25.66 -5.17
C SER A 312 33.72 -25.08 -6.13
N GLY A 313 33.31 -25.86 -7.14
CA GLY A 313 32.24 -25.49 -8.08
C GLY A 313 30.87 -25.40 -7.41
N THR A 314 30.57 -26.27 -6.43
CA THR A 314 29.30 -26.19 -5.69
C THR A 314 29.28 -25.03 -4.71
N VAL A 315 30.39 -24.71 -4.04
CA VAL A 315 30.48 -23.56 -3.14
C VAL A 315 30.37 -22.25 -3.94
N LEU A 316 31.16 -22.09 -5.02
CA LEU A 316 31.07 -20.91 -5.89
C LEU A 316 29.66 -20.79 -6.50
N ARG A 317 29.06 -21.90 -6.96
CA ARG A 317 27.68 -21.92 -7.48
C ARG A 317 26.68 -21.52 -6.41
N ARG A 318 26.77 -22.04 -5.18
CA ARG A 318 25.86 -21.71 -4.07
C ARG A 318 25.99 -20.24 -3.67
N ILE A 319 27.21 -19.72 -3.53
CA ILE A 319 27.46 -18.30 -3.24
C ILE A 319 26.91 -17.43 -4.37
N SER A 320 27.18 -17.78 -5.63
CA SER A 320 26.70 -17.01 -6.78
C SER A 320 25.18 -17.06 -6.92
N THR A 321 24.56 -18.21 -6.62
CA THR A 321 23.09 -18.36 -6.63
C THR A 321 22.47 -17.53 -5.52
N GLU A 322 23.01 -17.57 -4.30
CA GLU A 322 22.53 -16.72 -3.20
C GLU A 322 22.68 -15.22 -3.52
N LEU A 323 23.80 -14.80 -4.11
CA LEU A 323 23.98 -13.40 -4.51
C LEU A 323 22.93 -12.97 -5.57
N LYS A 324 22.64 -13.82 -6.57
CA LYS A 324 21.57 -13.57 -7.54
C LYS A 324 20.20 -13.50 -6.88
N LEU A 325 19.91 -14.37 -5.91
CA LEU A 325 18.64 -14.33 -5.18
C LEU A 325 18.48 -13.02 -4.38
N ARG A 326 19.58 -12.50 -3.82
CA ARG A 326 19.58 -11.19 -3.13
C ARG A 326 19.44 -9.99 -4.06
N GLU A 327 19.83 -10.12 -5.33
CA GLU A 327 19.55 -9.07 -6.33
C GLU A 327 18.05 -8.98 -6.63
N LEU A 328 17.32 -10.09 -6.47
CA LEU A 328 15.88 -10.16 -6.69
C LEU A 328 15.06 -9.85 -5.43
N GLU A 329 15.60 -10.10 -4.24
CA GLU A 329 14.90 -9.91 -2.96
C GLU A 329 15.12 -8.50 -2.41
N GLN A 330 14.04 -7.88 -1.93
CA GLN A 330 14.09 -6.67 -1.14
C GLN A 330 14.37 -7.05 0.32
N THR A 331 15.52 -6.61 0.85
CA THR A 331 15.77 -6.70 2.29
C THR A 331 14.71 -5.88 3.04
N PRO A 332 14.00 -6.46 4.02
CA PRO A 332 13.03 -5.72 4.83
C PRO A 332 13.69 -4.53 5.50
N PHE A 333 13.05 -3.37 5.44
CA PHE A 333 13.49 -2.20 6.18
C PHE A 333 13.30 -2.40 7.68
N GLU A 334 14.16 -1.80 8.49
CA GLU A 334 14.04 -1.86 9.95
C GLU A 334 12.70 -1.23 10.37
N GLN A 335 11.81 -2.08 10.89
CA GLN A 335 10.52 -1.60 11.35
C GLN A 335 10.66 -0.86 12.68
N PRO A 336 9.79 0.13 12.96
CA PRO A 336 9.76 0.79 14.25
C PRO A 336 9.60 -0.23 15.38
N ARG A 337 10.39 -0.09 16.45
CA ARG A 337 10.32 -0.98 17.63
C ARG A 337 8.99 -0.86 18.38
N GLU A 338 8.29 0.25 18.24
CA GLU A 338 7.03 0.49 18.94
C GLU A 338 5.84 -0.09 18.18
N PRO A 339 4.95 -0.85 18.86
CA PRO A 339 3.79 -1.44 18.22
C PRO A 339 2.82 -0.35 17.74
N ASN A 340 2.13 -0.63 16.63
CA ASN A 340 1.10 0.26 16.10
C ASN A 340 -0.17 0.22 16.98
N ARG A 341 -0.28 1.20 17.88
CA ARG A 341 -1.39 1.33 18.84
C ARG A 341 -2.76 1.66 18.21
N LEU A 342 -2.78 2.07 16.95
CA LEU A 342 -4.00 2.37 16.18
C LEU A 342 -4.45 1.18 15.31
N GLY A 343 -3.65 0.12 15.22
CA GLY A 343 -3.89 -1.02 14.33
C GLY A 343 -3.45 -0.73 12.88
N GLU A 344 -2.85 -1.73 12.23
CA GLU A 344 -2.38 -1.60 10.83
C GLU A 344 -3.52 -1.39 9.84
N TRP A 345 -4.71 -1.95 10.09
CA TRP A 345 -5.84 -1.80 9.18
C TRP A 345 -6.45 -0.38 9.19
N PHE A 346 -6.36 0.33 10.32
CA PHE A 346 -6.98 1.63 10.50
C PHE A 346 -6.01 2.77 10.19
N ALA A 347 -4.80 2.71 10.75
CA ALA A 347 -3.74 3.68 10.50
C ALA A 347 -2.41 2.95 10.24
N PRO A 348 -2.20 2.46 8.99
CA PRO A 348 -1.01 1.72 8.59
C PRO A 348 0.29 2.44 8.94
N ARG A 349 1.28 1.72 9.45
CA ARG A 349 2.58 2.29 9.84
C ARG A 349 3.76 1.62 9.15
N THR A 350 3.60 0.38 8.69
CA THR A 350 4.68 -0.40 8.07
C THR A 350 5.31 0.33 6.88
N GLN A 351 4.50 1.01 6.06
CA GLN A 351 4.96 1.75 4.88
C GLN A 351 5.85 2.95 5.23
N LEU A 352 5.72 3.54 6.43
CA LEU A 352 6.52 4.68 6.87
C LEU A 352 7.99 4.30 7.18
N ALA A 353 8.25 3.01 7.33
CA ALA A 353 9.61 2.49 7.50
C ALA A 353 10.42 2.53 6.19
N ASP A 354 9.75 2.60 5.03
CA ASP A 354 10.44 2.64 3.73
C ASP A 354 11.16 3.99 3.54
N PRO A 355 12.49 4.03 3.43
CA PRO A 355 13.26 5.25 3.22
C PRO A 355 13.04 5.88 1.83
N ARG A 356 12.46 5.14 0.88
CA ARG A 356 12.15 5.62 -0.47
C ARG A 356 10.87 6.46 -0.52
N LEU A 357 10.08 6.47 0.57
CA LEU A 357 8.89 7.31 0.68
C LEU A 357 9.31 8.80 0.67
N PRO A 358 8.68 9.67 -0.15
CA PRO A 358 9.07 11.08 -0.20
C PRO A 358 8.92 11.76 1.17
N ALA A 359 9.94 12.53 1.59
CA ALA A 359 10.00 13.11 2.94
C ALA A 359 8.79 13.99 3.28
N ALA A 360 8.31 14.82 2.33
CA ALA A 360 7.15 15.68 2.55
C ALA A 360 5.86 14.89 2.87
N TRP A 361 5.66 13.73 2.23
CA TRP A 361 4.53 12.85 2.52
C TRP A 361 4.67 12.21 3.89
N LYS A 362 5.89 11.74 4.22
CA LYS A 362 6.19 11.17 5.53
C LYS A 362 5.93 12.16 6.67
N GLU A 363 6.43 13.39 6.54
CA GLU A 363 6.19 14.47 7.51
C GLU A 363 4.70 14.75 7.68
N GLN A 364 3.93 14.78 6.59
CA GLN A 364 2.49 15.01 6.65
C GLN A 364 1.74 13.87 7.35
N ILE A 365 2.08 12.60 7.06
CA ILE A 365 1.47 11.44 7.71
C ILE A 365 1.83 11.40 9.20
N GLU A 366 3.10 11.67 9.55
CA GLU A 366 3.56 11.73 10.93
C GLU A 366 2.93 12.90 11.70
N ALA A 367 2.68 14.04 11.07
CA ALA A 367 1.97 15.16 11.67
C ALA A 367 0.48 14.88 11.88
N TYR A 368 -0.15 14.08 11.00
CA TYR A 368 -1.56 13.76 11.09
C TYR A 368 -1.86 12.65 12.10
N ARG A 369 -0.92 11.72 12.30
CA ARG A 369 -1.08 10.56 13.18
C ARG A 369 -1.45 10.90 14.64
N PRO A 370 -0.84 11.90 15.31
CA PRO A 370 -1.23 12.31 16.65
C PRO A 370 -2.69 12.79 16.74
N VAL A 371 -3.22 13.41 15.69
CA VAL A 371 -4.63 13.85 15.65
C VAL A 371 -5.56 12.64 15.68
N VAL A 372 -5.25 11.63 14.84
CA VAL A 372 -6.00 10.36 14.81
C VAL A 372 -5.88 9.62 16.15
N ASP A 373 -4.68 9.55 16.74
CA ASP A 373 -4.46 8.89 18.04
C ASP A 373 -5.20 9.59 19.19
N ALA A 374 -5.23 10.93 19.21
CA ALA A 374 -5.93 11.68 20.24
C ALA A 374 -7.45 11.43 20.20
N GLU A 375 -8.07 11.46 19.00
CA GLU A 375 -9.50 11.15 18.86
C GLU A 375 -9.81 9.68 19.16
N HIS A 376 -8.93 8.76 18.79
CA HIS A 376 -9.08 7.36 19.13
C HIS A 376 -9.02 7.13 20.66
N GLN A 377 -8.12 7.82 21.36
CA GLN A 377 -8.04 7.77 22.82
C GLN A 377 -9.28 8.40 23.49
N ARG A 378 -9.79 9.51 22.94
CA ARG A 378 -11.03 10.16 23.41
C ARG A 378 -12.24 9.22 23.28
N LEU A 379 -12.41 8.59 22.12
CA LEU A 379 -13.47 7.61 21.89
C LEU A 379 -13.39 6.45 22.88
N GLY A 380 -12.18 5.94 23.14
CA GLY A 380 -11.97 4.87 24.12
C GLY A 380 -12.32 5.28 25.55
N ALA A 381 -12.07 6.54 25.93
CA ALA A 381 -12.46 7.06 27.25
C ALA A 381 -13.99 7.23 27.36
N GLU A 382 -14.63 7.73 26.30
CA GLU A 382 -16.09 7.87 26.21
C GLU A 382 -16.79 6.50 26.36
N LEU A 383 -16.29 5.47 25.68
CA LEU A 383 -16.79 4.09 25.80
C LEU A 383 -16.52 3.46 27.17
N ALA A 384 -15.44 3.87 27.85
CA ALA A 384 -15.16 3.42 29.20
C ALA A 384 -16.16 4.00 30.22
N GLN A 385 -16.55 5.26 30.03
CA GLN A 385 -17.53 5.94 30.89
C GLN A 385 -18.95 5.42 30.63
N ASN A 386 -19.34 5.33 29.35
CA ASN A 386 -20.69 4.94 28.92
C ASN A 386 -20.63 3.69 28.02
N PRO A 387 -20.42 2.49 28.59
CA PRO A 387 -20.28 1.27 27.80
C PRO A 387 -21.61 0.87 27.15
N PRO A 388 -21.67 0.71 25.81
CA PRO A 388 -22.84 0.18 25.12
C PRO A 388 -22.97 -1.34 25.31
N ALA A 389 -24.16 -1.89 25.07
CA ALA A 389 -24.46 -3.32 25.28
C ALA A 389 -23.49 -4.28 24.58
N TRP A 390 -23.02 -3.94 23.37
CA TRP A 390 -22.08 -4.78 22.61
C TRP A 390 -20.67 -4.86 23.22
N LEU A 391 -20.36 -4.00 24.19
CA LEU A 391 -19.07 -3.99 24.88
C LEU A 391 -19.09 -4.87 26.15
N GLU A 392 -20.24 -5.44 26.53
CA GLU A 392 -20.35 -6.37 27.67
C GLU A 392 -19.40 -7.56 27.53
N ASP A 393 -19.25 -8.10 26.32
CA ASP A 393 -18.32 -9.18 25.97
C ASP A 393 -16.84 -8.85 26.26
N LEU A 394 -16.47 -7.57 26.34
CA LEU A 394 -15.10 -7.12 26.64
C LEU A 394 -14.84 -7.07 28.15
N GLY A 395 -15.89 -7.11 28.97
CA GLY A 395 -15.82 -7.01 30.43
C GLY A 395 -15.53 -5.59 30.94
N PRO A 396 -15.51 -5.40 32.28
CA PRO A 396 -15.30 -4.09 32.89
C PRO A 396 -13.88 -3.57 32.68
N VAL A 397 -13.72 -2.24 32.73
CA VAL A 397 -12.41 -1.57 32.61
C VAL A 397 -11.46 -2.06 33.71
N PRO A 398 -10.30 -2.66 33.35
CA PRO A 398 -9.34 -3.18 34.33
C PRO A 398 -8.82 -2.09 35.28
N GLY A 399 -8.55 -2.45 36.54
CA GLY A 399 -8.00 -1.51 37.54
C GLY A 399 -6.52 -1.19 37.41
N ARG A 400 -5.76 -1.96 36.61
CA ARG A 400 -4.35 -1.67 36.31
C ARG A 400 -4.26 -0.69 35.14
N ALA A 401 -3.43 0.33 35.25
CA ALA A 401 -3.37 1.43 34.28
C ALA A 401 -2.97 0.97 32.86
N ASP A 402 -2.01 0.05 32.75
CA ASP A 402 -1.57 -0.56 31.49
C ASP A 402 -2.72 -1.27 30.76
N ARG A 403 -3.43 -2.16 31.47
CA ARG A 403 -4.55 -2.91 30.91
C ARG A 403 -5.80 -2.06 30.69
N ALA A 404 -6.01 -1.02 31.50
CA ALA A 404 -7.07 -0.04 31.27
C ALA A 404 -6.85 0.72 29.96
N GLU A 405 -5.60 1.06 29.63
CA GLU A 405 -5.26 1.69 28.35
C GLU A 405 -5.48 0.73 27.18
N GLU A 406 -4.98 -0.52 27.28
CA GLU A 406 -5.21 -1.55 26.26
C GLU A 406 -6.70 -1.79 26.01
N TRP A 407 -7.50 -1.87 27.07
CA TRP A 407 -8.96 -1.99 26.99
C TRP A 407 -9.58 -0.82 26.23
N ARG A 408 -9.22 0.42 26.57
CA ARG A 408 -9.78 1.62 25.90
C ARG A 408 -9.39 1.68 24.43
N ARG A 409 -8.14 1.34 24.11
CA ARG A 409 -7.67 1.29 22.72
C ARG A 409 -8.42 0.23 21.92
N LEU A 410 -8.59 -0.97 22.47
CA LEU A 410 -9.32 -2.03 21.78
C LEU A 410 -10.81 -1.70 21.61
N ALA A 411 -11.45 -1.12 22.62
CA ALA A 411 -12.84 -0.67 22.55
C ALA A 411 -13.03 0.39 21.44
N ALA A 412 -12.13 1.37 21.36
CA ALA A 412 -12.15 2.38 20.31
C ALA A 412 -11.91 1.79 18.91
N GLU A 413 -11.01 0.82 18.78
CA GLU A 413 -10.72 0.15 17.51
C GLU A 413 -11.94 -0.66 17.02
N ILE A 414 -12.61 -1.38 17.92
CA ILE A 414 -13.85 -2.11 17.62
C ILE A 414 -14.98 -1.14 17.26
N ALA A 415 -15.15 -0.06 18.00
CA ALA A 415 -16.16 0.96 17.68
C ALA A 415 -15.92 1.59 16.31
N THR A 416 -14.66 1.85 15.98
CA THR A 416 -14.26 2.36 14.67
C THR A 416 -14.56 1.36 13.58
N TYR A 417 -14.22 0.08 13.77
CA TYR A 417 -14.58 -1.01 12.84
C TYR A 417 -16.08 -1.07 12.62
N ARG A 418 -16.88 -1.09 13.69
CA ARG A 418 -18.35 -1.12 13.61
C ARG A 418 -18.89 0.04 12.79
N ARG A 419 -18.36 1.25 13.00
CA ARG A 419 -18.75 2.44 12.23
C ARG A 419 -18.34 2.35 10.77
N THR A 420 -17.13 1.90 10.46
CA THR A 420 -16.63 1.74 9.08
C THR A 420 -17.49 0.76 8.29
N TYR A 421 -17.97 -0.32 8.91
CA TYR A 421 -18.81 -1.33 8.27
C TYR A 421 -20.32 -1.12 8.51
N ASN A 422 -20.73 0.05 9.02
CA ASN A 422 -22.14 0.39 9.30
C ASN A 422 -22.88 -0.63 10.18
N ILE A 423 -22.20 -1.24 11.14
CA ILE A 423 -22.78 -2.15 12.13
C ILE A 423 -23.55 -1.30 13.16
N PRO A 424 -24.88 -1.46 13.30
CA PRO A 424 -25.69 -0.60 14.15
C PRO A 424 -25.43 -0.87 15.64
N ASN A 425 -25.67 0.14 16.48
CA ASN A 425 -25.57 0.00 17.94
C ASN A 425 -26.63 -0.94 18.54
N SER A 426 -27.70 -1.22 17.80
CA SER A 426 -28.72 -2.21 18.19
C SER A 426 -28.20 -3.65 18.14
N GLU A 427 -27.11 -3.91 17.41
CA GLU A 427 -26.49 -5.23 17.36
C GLU A 427 -25.72 -5.48 18.68
N PRO A 428 -26.17 -6.41 19.54
CA PRO A 428 -25.64 -6.58 20.89
C PRO A 428 -24.36 -7.41 20.92
N THR A 429 -23.97 -8.05 19.82
CA THR A 429 -22.72 -8.79 19.75
C THR A 429 -21.54 -7.86 19.46
N LEU A 430 -20.36 -8.16 20.01
CA LEU A 430 -19.17 -7.34 19.84
C LEU A 430 -18.81 -7.14 18.35
N LEU A 431 -18.81 -8.24 17.59
CA LEU A 431 -18.70 -8.24 16.12
C LEU A 431 -19.63 -9.35 15.55
N PRO A 432 -20.43 -9.06 14.50
CA PRO A 432 -21.32 -10.06 13.90
C PRO A 432 -20.55 -11.25 13.32
N THR A 433 -21.15 -12.44 13.39
CA THR A 433 -20.52 -13.69 12.90
C THR A 433 -20.20 -13.68 11.42
N GLN A 434 -20.94 -12.92 10.61
CA GLN A 434 -20.65 -12.74 9.18
C GLN A 434 -19.28 -12.07 8.96
N HIS A 435 -19.00 -10.99 9.67
CA HIS A 435 -17.70 -10.30 9.58
C HIS A 435 -16.54 -11.17 10.05
N LEU A 436 -16.77 -12.04 11.04
CA LEU A 436 -15.75 -12.99 11.51
C LEU A 436 -15.40 -14.06 10.46
N LYS A 437 -16.30 -14.39 9.53
CA LYS A 437 -15.99 -15.34 8.44
C LYS A 437 -15.22 -14.66 7.31
N ASP A 438 -15.64 -13.46 6.95
CA ASP A 438 -15.21 -12.83 5.71
C ASP A 438 -13.98 -11.92 5.91
N ASN A 439 -13.71 -11.46 7.14
CA ASN A 439 -12.71 -10.42 7.39
C ASN A 439 -11.65 -10.83 8.44
N PRO A 440 -10.36 -10.92 8.08
CA PRO A 440 -9.29 -11.27 9.01
C PRO A 440 -9.07 -10.22 10.11
N VAL A 441 -9.38 -8.94 9.85
CA VAL A 441 -9.30 -7.86 10.85
C VAL A 441 -10.31 -8.13 11.98
N ALA A 442 -11.53 -8.52 11.64
CA ALA A 442 -12.57 -8.83 12.63
C ALA A 442 -12.15 -10.01 13.53
N GLN A 443 -11.54 -11.04 12.94
CA GLN A 443 -11.00 -12.18 13.68
C GLN A 443 -9.89 -11.76 14.65
N HIS A 444 -8.94 -10.94 14.18
CA HIS A 444 -7.86 -10.43 15.01
C HIS A 444 -8.37 -9.58 16.19
N LEU A 445 -9.35 -8.70 15.95
CA LEU A 445 -9.99 -7.91 17.00
C LEU A 445 -10.70 -8.80 18.04
N ARG A 446 -11.44 -9.83 17.58
CA ARG A 446 -12.12 -10.76 18.49
C ARG A 446 -11.14 -11.56 19.33
N ASN A 447 -10.03 -12.01 18.76
CA ASN A 447 -9.00 -12.76 19.48
C ASN A 447 -8.34 -11.90 20.57
N ARG A 448 -7.97 -10.66 20.24
CA ARG A 448 -7.43 -9.69 21.22
C ARG A 448 -8.41 -9.38 22.34
N ALA A 449 -9.71 -9.26 22.02
CA ALA A 449 -10.76 -9.05 23.02
C ALA A 449 -10.88 -10.24 23.98
N ALA A 450 -10.85 -11.46 23.45
CA ALA A 450 -10.91 -12.68 24.26
C ALA A 450 -9.67 -12.85 25.17
N GLU A 451 -8.47 -12.51 24.68
CA GLU A 451 -7.24 -12.51 25.48
C GLU A 451 -7.32 -11.50 26.62
N LEU A 452 -7.73 -10.27 26.33
CA LEU A 452 -7.85 -9.21 27.32
C LEU A 452 -8.87 -9.57 28.42
N HIS A 453 -10.03 -10.12 28.05
CA HIS A 453 -11.04 -10.59 29.00
C HIS A 453 -10.51 -11.68 29.93
N LYS A 454 -9.82 -12.70 29.40
CA LYS A 454 -9.21 -13.74 30.24
C LYS A 454 -8.21 -13.15 31.24
N HIS A 455 -7.43 -12.16 30.84
CA HIS A 455 -6.47 -11.51 31.72
C HIS A 455 -7.13 -10.62 32.78
N SER A 456 -8.27 -10.01 32.49
CA SER A 456 -9.00 -9.18 33.46
C SER A 456 -9.72 -10.03 34.52
N GLU A 457 -10.23 -11.20 34.18
CA GLU A 457 -10.80 -12.15 35.15
C GLU A 457 -9.75 -12.69 36.14
N LEU A 458 -8.51 -12.83 35.69
CA LEU A 458 -7.39 -13.32 36.50
C LEU A 458 -6.81 -12.27 37.45
N THR A 459 -7.23 -11.00 37.36
CA THR A 459 -6.74 -9.95 38.27
C THR A 459 -7.64 -9.77 39.48
N THR A 460 -7.04 -9.70 40.67
CA THR A 460 -7.74 -9.45 41.96
C THR A 460 -7.98 -7.96 42.23
N ARG A 461 -7.57 -7.06 41.32
CA ARG A 461 -7.69 -5.62 41.50
C ARG A 461 -9.08 -5.15 41.10
N LYS A 462 -9.71 -4.30 41.92
CA LYS A 462 -11.01 -3.71 41.61
C LYS A 462 -10.97 -2.92 40.29
N PRO A 463 -12.05 -2.95 39.48
CA PRO A 463 -12.18 -2.12 38.28
C PRO A 463 -11.96 -0.62 38.55
N MET A 464 -11.65 0.13 37.50
CA MET A 464 -11.49 1.58 37.58
C MET A 464 -12.76 2.25 38.13
N PRO A 465 -12.68 3.14 39.13
CA PRO A 465 -13.85 3.78 39.71
C PRO A 465 -14.42 4.84 38.76
N ASP A 466 -15.71 5.14 38.89
CA ASP A 466 -16.45 5.95 37.90
C ASP A 466 -16.01 7.42 37.88
N ASP A 467 -15.65 7.99 39.03
CA ASP A 467 -15.06 9.34 39.13
C ASP A 467 -13.75 9.47 38.34
N ALA A 468 -12.91 8.44 38.37
CA ALA A 468 -11.67 8.40 37.60
C ALA A 468 -11.93 8.23 36.10
N LYS A 469 -13.03 7.57 35.69
CA LYS A 469 -13.43 7.48 34.27
C LYS A 469 -13.95 8.82 33.76
N GLU A 470 -14.74 9.54 34.56
CA GLU A 470 -15.24 10.88 34.23
C GLU A 470 -14.09 11.88 34.04
N GLN A 471 -13.16 11.94 34.99
CA GLN A 471 -11.98 12.82 34.91
C GLN A 471 -11.13 12.51 33.68
N LEU A 472 -10.92 11.22 33.39
CA LEU A 472 -10.15 10.81 32.22
C LEU A 472 -10.87 11.18 30.92
N THR A 473 -12.19 11.05 30.85
CA THR A 473 -12.96 11.40 29.65
C THR A 473 -12.86 12.89 29.36
N GLN A 474 -12.97 13.73 30.39
CA GLN A 474 -12.75 15.17 30.25
C GLN A 474 -11.32 15.48 29.79
N GLN A 475 -10.32 14.88 30.44
CA GLN A 475 -8.91 15.07 30.06
C GLN A 475 -8.67 14.70 28.59
N LYS A 476 -9.19 13.55 28.13
CA LYS A 476 -9.01 13.10 26.75
C LYS A 476 -9.81 13.92 25.74
N ALA A 477 -10.95 14.49 26.14
CA ALA A 477 -11.68 15.43 25.31
C ALA A 477 -10.90 16.74 25.11
N ASP A 478 -10.25 17.25 26.15
CA ASP A 478 -9.45 18.48 26.08
C ASP A 478 -8.17 18.26 25.23
N GLU A 479 -7.48 17.12 25.42
CA GLU A 479 -6.30 16.73 24.64
C GLU A 479 -6.63 16.60 23.14
N ALA A 480 -7.72 15.90 22.81
CA ALA A 480 -8.16 15.72 21.43
C ALA A 480 -8.59 17.04 20.77
N GLY A 481 -9.30 17.90 21.51
CA GLY A 481 -9.65 19.22 21.02
C GLY A 481 -8.42 20.07 20.71
N THR A 482 -7.43 20.08 21.59
CA THR A 482 -6.17 20.80 21.37
C THR A 482 -5.42 20.30 20.14
N ALA A 483 -5.36 18.97 19.94
CA ALA A 483 -4.65 18.36 18.81
C ALA A 483 -5.25 18.76 17.45
N VAL A 484 -6.58 18.81 17.35
CA VAL A 484 -7.28 19.23 16.12
C VAL A 484 -6.99 20.71 15.80
N HIS A 485 -7.03 21.59 16.82
CA HIS A 485 -6.77 23.03 16.66
C HIS A 485 -5.34 23.37 16.25
N GLN A 486 -4.34 22.60 16.69
CA GLN A 486 -2.93 22.84 16.36
C GLN A 486 -2.56 22.37 14.96
N SER A 487 -3.39 21.54 14.33
CA SER A 487 -3.11 21.06 12.99
C SER A 487 -3.69 22.01 11.93
N ASP A 488 -2.84 22.55 11.06
CA ASP A 488 -3.22 23.08 9.74
C ASP A 488 -3.98 22.04 8.86
N ALA A 489 -4.20 20.83 9.38
CA ALA A 489 -4.95 19.75 8.77
C ALA A 489 -6.44 20.08 8.65
N ALA A 490 -7.07 20.88 9.50
CA ALA A 490 -8.49 21.22 9.33
C ALA A 490 -8.77 21.93 7.98
N ALA A 491 -7.88 22.83 7.54
CA ALA A 491 -7.97 23.49 6.24
C ALA A 491 -7.66 22.55 5.06
N LYS A 492 -6.71 21.62 5.22
CA LYS A 492 -6.36 20.62 4.19
C LYS A 492 -7.38 19.47 4.08
N ILE A 493 -8.00 19.06 5.19
CA ILE A 493 -9.10 18.09 5.26
C ILE A 493 -10.35 18.67 4.60
N ALA A 494 -10.62 19.97 4.79
CA ALA A 494 -11.68 20.66 4.06
C ALA A 494 -11.41 20.70 2.54
N ALA A 495 -10.17 20.98 2.12
CA ALA A 495 -9.78 20.98 0.71
C ALA A 495 -9.83 19.58 0.05
N LEU A 496 -9.41 18.52 0.78
CA LEU A 496 -9.50 17.13 0.31
C LEU A 496 -10.95 16.63 0.28
N ARG A 497 -11.80 17.04 1.24
CA ARG A 497 -13.26 16.77 1.21
C ARG A 497 -13.94 17.40 -0.01
N GLN A 498 -13.63 18.65 -0.35
CA GLN A 498 -14.16 19.29 -1.56
C GLN A 498 -13.77 18.53 -2.83
N ARG A 499 -12.54 17.99 -2.90
CA ARG A 499 -12.04 17.20 -4.03
C ARG A 499 -12.66 15.80 -4.13
N ALA A 500 -13.03 15.20 -2.99
CA ALA A 500 -13.74 13.92 -2.96
C ALA A 500 -15.24 14.06 -3.29
N GLN A 501 -15.87 15.17 -2.87
CA GLN A 501 -17.28 15.47 -3.17
C GLN A 501 -17.51 15.75 -4.66
N THR A 502 -16.62 16.49 -5.33
CA THR A 502 -16.71 16.74 -6.79
C THR A 502 -16.58 15.47 -7.64
N ARG A 503 -16.01 14.39 -7.10
CA ARG A 503 -15.90 13.09 -7.78
C ARG A 503 -17.19 12.25 -7.72
N ASN A 504 -18.03 12.47 -6.70
CA ASN A 504 -19.24 11.68 -6.44
C ASN A 504 -20.54 12.31 -6.98
N GLU A 505 -20.53 13.57 -7.44
CA GLU A 505 -21.70 14.24 -8.03
C GLU A 505 -21.83 14.05 -9.55
N THR A 506 -21.33 12.96 -10.12
CA THR A 506 -21.69 12.58 -11.50
C THR A 506 -23.01 11.80 -11.49
N THR A 507 -24.11 12.52 -11.66
CA THR A 507 -25.46 11.95 -11.78
C THR A 507 -25.53 10.91 -12.91
N PRO A 508 -26.39 9.87 -12.80
CA PRO A 508 -26.51 8.80 -13.81
C PRO A 508 -26.80 9.27 -15.23
N GLN A 509 -27.36 10.48 -15.38
CA GLN A 509 -27.75 11.08 -16.64
C GLN A 509 -26.56 11.59 -17.49
N GLU A 510 -25.36 11.73 -16.91
CA GLU A 510 -24.13 12.03 -17.67
C GLU A 510 -23.37 10.78 -18.14
N LYS A 511 -23.65 9.60 -17.56
CA LYS A 511 -23.08 8.33 -18.04
C LYS A 511 -23.63 7.89 -19.40
N GLU A 512 -24.83 8.35 -19.75
CA GLU A 512 -25.46 8.01 -21.03
C GLU A 512 -24.97 8.92 -22.18
N ASN A 513 -24.56 10.16 -21.88
CA ASN A 513 -23.99 11.09 -22.87
C ASN A 513 -22.47 10.91 -23.07
N ALA A 514 -21.76 10.30 -22.12
CA ALA A 514 -20.32 10.02 -22.22
C ALA A 514 -19.98 8.88 -23.20
N MET A 515 -20.96 8.09 -23.63
CA MET A 515 -20.75 6.96 -24.53
C MET A 515 -20.84 7.35 -26.02
N SER A 516 -20.95 8.64 -26.37
CA SER A 516 -21.05 9.09 -27.77
C SER A 516 -20.20 10.29 -28.17
N THR A 517 -19.29 10.80 -27.33
CA THR A 517 -18.41 11.92 -27.72
C THR A 517 -17.00 11.80 -27.14
N SER A 518 -16.24 10.83 -27.65
CA SER A 518 -14.81 10.64 -27.36
C SER A 518 -13.86 11.67 -28.00
N GLU A 519 -14.32 12.83 -28.48
CA GLU A 519 -13.44 13.76 -29.23
C GLU A 519 -13.10 15.10 -28.55
N ASN A 520 -13.53 15.40 -27.31
CA ASN A 520 -13.27 16.72 -26.72
C ASN A 520 -12.56 16.77 -25.34
N HIS A 521 -11.92 15.68 -24.89
CA HIS A 521 -11.23 15.68 -23.58
C HIS A 521 -9.85 16.37 -23.56
N ALA A 522 -9.33 16.88 -24.69
CA ALA A 522 -8.05 17.58 -24.74
C ALA A 522 -8.07 19.04 -24.19
N GLY A 523 -9.23 19.56 -23.81
CA GLY A 523 -9.41 20.96 -23.38
C GLY A 523 -9.29 21.22 -21.87
N GLN A 524 -9.62 20.25 -21.01
CA GLN A 524 -9.75 20.46 -19.56
C GLN A 524 -8.47 20.15 -18.76
N GLU A 525 -7.57 19.30 -19.27
CA GLU A 525 -6.27 19.06 -18.62
C GLU A 525 -5.30 20.26 -18.78
N ARG A 526 -5.53 21.11 -19.78
CA ARG A 526 -4.73 22.33 -20.01
C ARG A 526 -5.03 23.46 -19.03
N SER A 527 -6.21 23.51 -18.39
CA SER A 527 -6.54 24.56 -17.42
C SER A 527 -5.94 24.28 -16.03
N GLY A 528 -5.90 23.01 -15.60
CA GLY A 528 -5.26 22.62 -14.35
C GLY A 528 -3.75 22.91 -14.34
N ALA A 529 -3.07 22.65 -15.46
CA ALA A 529 -1.64 22.95 -15.63
C ALA A 529 -1.33 24.46 -15.65
N ALA A 530 -2.25 25.28 -16.17
CA ALA A 530 -2.11 26.74 -16.18
C ALA A 530 -2.26 27.34 -14.78
N GLU A 531 -3.23 26.87 -14.00
CA GLU A 531 -3.45 27.31 -12.61
C GLU A 531 -2.30 26.88 -11.68
N THR A 532 -1.74 25.68 -11.86
CA THR A 532 -0.56 25.23 -11.08
C THR A 532 0.68 26.04 -11.41
N ASN A 533 0.87 26.44 -12.67
CA ASN A 533 2.00 27.27 -13.08
C ASN A 533 1.86 28.72 -12.56
N GLU A 534 0.64 29.26 -12.50
CA GLU A 534 0.39 30.58 -11.92
C GLU A 534 0.62 30.60 -10.40
N LEU A 535 0.24 29.52 -9.70
CA LEU A 535 0.47 29.37 -8.26
C LEU A 535 1.96 29.24 -7.91
N LEU A 536 2.72 28.48 -8.72
CA LEU A 536 4.17 28.34 -8.60
C LEU A 536 4.90 29.67 -8.90
N ALA A 537 4.42 30.46 -9.86
CA ALA A 537 4.96 31.79 -10.15
C ALA A 537 4.73 32.79 -9.00
N ARG A 538 3.56 32.73 -8.33
CA ARG A 538 3.27 33.54 -7.14
C ARG A 538 4.11 33.13 -5.94
N LEU A 539 4.35 31.84 -5.74
CA LEU A 539 5.24 31.34 -4.68
C LEU A 539 6.69 31.78 -4.88
N ARG A 540 7.21 31.73 -6.12
CA ARG A 540 8.56 32.25 -6.44
C ARG A 540 8.69 33.74 -6.15
N LYS A 541 7.73 34.56 -6.60
CA LYS A 541 7.72 36.01 -6.29
C LYS A 541 7.67 36.30 -4.80
N THR A 542 6.94 35.48 -4.03
CA THR A 542 6.83 35.65 -2.58
C THR A 542 8.15 35.28 -1.88
N GLN A 543 8.83 34.22 -2.32
CA GLN A 543 10.16 33.86 -1.81
C GLN A 543 11.23 34.90 -2.18
N GLU A 544 11.21 35.42 -3.41
CA GLU A 544 12.13 36.49 -3.84
C GLU A 544 11.93 37.77 -3.02
N ALA A 545 10.67 38.15 -2.73
CA ALA A 545 10.36 39.30 -1.87
C ALA A 545 10.82 39.08 -0.42
N GLN A 546 10.68 37.87 0.11
CA GLN A 546 11.17 37.50 1.45
C GLN A 546 12.71 37.52 1.53
N GLN A 547 13.40 37.04 0.50
CA GLN A 547 14.86 37.10 0.41
C GLN A 547 15.37 38.54 0.30
N GLN A 548 14.73 39.37 -0.54
CA GLN A 548 15.08 40.79 -0.65
C GLN A 548 14.85 41.55 0.66
N ALA A 549 13.77 41.24 1.39
CA ALA A 549 13.52 41.82 2.71
C ALA A 549 14.57 41.38 3.74
N ALA A 550 14.98 40.11 3.71
CA ALA A 550 16.05 39.59 4.57
C ALA A 550 17.42 40.22 4.27
N ASP A 551 17.74 40.42 3.00
CA ASP A 551 18.99 41.08 2.58
C ASP A 551 19.00 42.58 2.89
N GLN A 552 17.87 43.26 2.79
CA GLN A 552 17.74 44.65 3.25
C GLN A 552 17.91 44.75 4.76
N GLN A 553 17.34 43.82 5.55
CA GLN A 553 17.55 43.77 6.99
C GLN A 553 19.01 43.47 7.36
N ARG A 554 19.72 42.64 6.59
CA ARG A 554 21.16 42.40 6.79
C ARG A 554 21.99 43.65 6.50
N LYS A 555 21.73 44.34 5.39
CA LYS A 555 22.41 45.62 5.07
C LYS A 555 22.16 46.70 6.12
N LEU A 556 20.94 46.80 6.64
CA LEU A 556 20.62 47.74 7.72
C LEU A 556 21.37 47.41 9.02
N LYS A 557 21.54 46.12 9.35
CA LYS A 557 22.33 45.69 10.51
C LYS A 557 23.83 45.95 10.32
N ASP A 558 24.35 45.74 9.12
CA ASP A 558 25.76 46.00 8.81
C ASP A 558 26.08 47.51 8.82
N ASP A 559 25.17 48.34 8.30
CA ASP A 559 25.28 49.82 8.39
C ASP A 559 25.17 50.31 9.84
N GLU A 560 24.32 49.69 10.67
CA GLU A 560 24.19 50.03 12.09
C GLU A 560 25.43 49.59 12.89
N ALA A 561 26.05 48.46 12.53
CA ALA A 561 27.30 47.99 13.10
C ALA A 561 28.49 48.88 12.69
N GLN A 562 28.53 49.40 11.46
CA GLN A 562 29.55 50.36 11.03
C GLN A 562 29.41 51.75 11.69
N ARG A 563 28.19 52.15 12.05
CA ARG A 563 27.96 53.40 12.82
C ARG A 563 28.37 53.27 14.28
N ARG A 564 28.36 52.06 14.85
CA ARG A 564 28.92 51.78 16.18
C ARG A 564 30.41 51.42 16.04
N GLY A 565 31.25 52.44 15.89
CA GLY A 565 32.71 52.27 15.85
C GLY A 565 33.25 51.47 17.04
N PRO A 566 34.44 50.84 16.91
CA PRO A 566 34.94 49.86 17.87
C PRO A 566 35.10 50.48 19.26
N SER A 567 34.35 49.96 20.24
CA SER A 567 34.59 50.25 21.66
C SER A 567 35.99 49.74 22.02
N GLY A 568 36.88 50.69 22.32
CA GLY A 568 38.23 50.41 22.78
C GLY A 568 38.26 49.64 24.11
N PRO A 569 39.39 48.99 24.42
CA PRO A 569 39.49 48.06 25.54
C PRO A 569 39.47 48.80 26.88
N THR A 570 38.62 48.33 27.79
CA THR A 570 38.70 48.64 29.22
C THR A 570 39.97 48.02 29.81
N LEU A 571 40.86 48.86 30.34
CA LEU A 571 42.01 48.45 31.14
C LEU A 571 41.95 49.12 32.51
N ARG A 572 41.98 48.26 33.54
CA ARG A 572 42.12 48.48 35.00
C ARG A 572 40.98 49.11 35.77
#